data_AF-A0AAD7ZA16-F1
#
_entry.id   AF-A0AAD7ZA16-F1
#
_cell.length_a   1.000
_cell.length_b   1.000
_cell.length_c   1.000
_cell.angle_alpha   90.00
_cell.angle_beta   90.00
_cell.angle_gamma   90.00
#
_symmetry.space_group_name_H-M   'P 1'
#
loop_
_entity.id
_entity.type
_entity.pdbx_description
1 polymer ?
#
loop_
_entity_poly.entity_id
_entity_poly.type
_entity_poly.pdbx_seq_one_letter_code
_entity_poly.pdbx_strand_id
1 'polypeptide(L)'
;MSRRKKAKVEYREMEEKYNQLLEEEDASDASEKSKTAGTATPEKKLTPTPEPVKKESSVPPEPSAFIPTAPILTNPSKPETVKEEEIEPDSEQDDPTGLEGAAFQSRLPFDKLTATEAAAFPDVAQGPPQTLKVFLHIRNRLLQLWLENPKQQLLFESALPVVEPPYNSDGPLVMRVHSFLERHGFINFGVFKRLKIVPAKKPCKVIVIGAGIAGLAAAQQMQQFGMEVVVLEAR
;
A
#
# COMPACT_ATOMS: atom_id res chain seq x y z
N MET A 1 3.83 43.44 16.97
CA MET A 1 3.62 42.20 17.77
C MET A 1 4.67 41.16 17.40
N SER A 2 5.01 40.23 18.30
CA SER A 2 6.07 39.22 18.06
C SER A 2 5.61 38.11 17.12
N ARG A 3 6.46 37.73 16.14
CA ARG A 3 6.20 36.63 15.20
C ARG A 3 5.89 35.30 15.90
N ARG A 4 6.57 35.00 17.01
CA ARG A 4 6.36 33.77 17.81
C ARG A 4 4.99 33.74 18.51
N LYS A 5 4.34 34.88 18.71
CA LYS A 5 2.94 34.94 19.18
C LYS A 5 1.94 34.70 18.05
N LYS A 6 2.20 35.18 16.83
CA LYS A 6 1.36 34.90 15.66
C LYS A 6 1.30 33.40 15.35
N ALA A 7 2.45 32.76 15.18
CA ALA A 7 2.50 31.32 14.89
C ALA A 7 1.76 30.47 15.94
N LYS A 8 1.88 30.79 17.25
CA LYS A 8 1.15 30.06 18.30
C LYS A 8 -0.38 30.32 18.30
N VAL A 9 -0.84 31.43 17.73
CA VAL A 9 -2.27 31.70 17.51
C VAL A 9 -2.75 30.95 16.26
N GLU A 10 -2.02 31.06 15.15
CA GLU A 10 -2.32 30.36 13.89
C GLU A 10 -2.39 28.83 14.06
N TYR A 11 -1.49 28.22 14.85
CA TYR A 11 -1.56 26.79 15.21
C TYR A 11 -2.78 26.43 16.07
N ARG A 12 -3.22 27.34 16.96
CA ARG A 12 -4.38 27.10 17.84
C ARG A 12 -5.70 27.23 17.06
N GLU A 13 -5.80 28.22 16.17
CA GLU A 13 -6.95 28.41 15.28
C GLU A 13 -7.09 27.23 14.29
N MET A 14 -5.98 26.62 13.88
CA MET A 14 -5.95 25.36 13.13
C MET A 14 -6.45 24.17 13.96
N GLU A 15 -5.97 24.04 15.20
CA GLU A 15 -6.34 22.96 16.15
C GLU A 15 -7.83 23.01 16.51
N GLU A 16 -8.36 24.19 16.84
CA GLU A 16 -9.78 24.40 17.14
C GLU A 16 -10.67 24.09 15.92
N LYS A 17 -10.27 24.51 14.72
CA LYS A 17 -11.00 24.21 13.48
C LYS A 17 -10.95 22.72 13.11
N TYR A 18 -9.85 22.03 13.37
CA TYR A 18 -9.72 20.61 13.06
C TYR A 18 -10.58 19.74 13.99
N ASN A 19 -10.64 20.07 15.28
CA ASN A 19 -11.50 19.36 16.24
C ASN A 19 -12.98 19.48 15.88
N GLN A 20 -13.45 20.64 15.41
CA GLN A 20 -14.84 20.81 14.96
C GLN A 20 -15.19 19.92 13.76
N LEU A 21 -14.27 19.71 12.82
CA LEU A 21 -14.51 18.82 11.67
C LEU A 21 -14.60 17.35 12.09
N LEU A 22 -13.84 16.92 13.10
CA LEU A 22 -13.98 15.58 13.69
C LEU A 22 -15.32 15.41 14.43
N GLU A 23 -15.75 16.43 15.19
CA GLU A 23 -17.05 16.41 15.88
C GLU A 23 -18.23 16.34 14.89
N GLU A 24 -18.12 16.95 13.71
CA GLU A 24 -19.09 16.82 12.61
C GLU A 24 -19.05 15.43 11.95
N GLU A 25 -17.87 14.82 11.80
CA GLU A 25 -17.69 13.49 11.19
C GLU A 25 -18.22 12.37 12.11
N ASP A 26 -17.84 12.36 13.40
CA ASP A 26 -18.34 11.42 14.42
C ASP A 26 -19.87 11.52 14.59
N ALA A 27 -20.43 12.73 14.51
CA ALA A 27 -21.88 12.94 14.59
C ALA A 27 -22.63 12.35 13.38
N SER A 28 -21.97 12.23 12.21
CA SER A 28 -22.56 11.65 11.00
C SER A 28 -22.64 10.12 11.07
N ASP A 29 -21.55 9.44 11.46
CA ASP A 29 -21.49 7.97 11.60
C ASP A 29 -22.40 7.46 12.74
N ALA A 30 -22.53 8.24 13.82
CA ALA A 30 -23.50 7.97 14.88
C ALA A 30 -24.96 7.94 14.37
N SER A 31 -25.27 8.62 13.26
CA SER A 31 -26.62 8.65 12.69
C SER A 31 -26.95 7.45 11.78
N GLU A 32 -25.94 6.86 11.12
CA GLU A 32 -26.16 5.71 10.23
C GLU A 32 -26.30 4.40 11.01
N LYS A 33 -25.57 4.24 12.12
CA LYS A 33 -25.63 3.04 13.00
C LYS A 33 -27.00 2.80 13.65
N SER A 34 -27.98 3.71 13.52
CA SER A 34 -29.29 3.61 14.17
C SER A 34 -30.44 3.07 13.30
N LYS A 35 -30.18 2.52 12.09
CA LYS A 35 -31.23 2.19 11.09
C LYS A 35 -31.19 0.79 10.44
N THR A 36 -30.69 -0.24 11.11
CA THR A 36 -30.61 -1.62 10.56
C THR A 36 -31.19 -2.73 11.47
N ALA A 37 -32.44 -2.59 11.92
CA ALA A 37 -33.23 -3.69 12.48
C ALA A 37 -34.76 -3.46 12.29
N GLY A 38 -35.49 -4.41 11.69
CA GLY A 38 -36.97 -4.33 11.62
C GLY A 38 -37.69 -4.87 10.37
N THR A 39 -37.53 -6.17 10.09
CA THR A 39 -38.50 -7.11 9.47
C THR A 39 -39.77 -6.65 8.68
N ALA A 40 -40.01 -7.40 7.57
CA ALA A 40 -41.30 -7.89 7.04
C ALA A 40 -42.06 -7.13 5.93
N THR A 41 -42.57 -7.92 4.97
CA THR A 41 -43.52 -7.57 3.90
C THR A 41 -44.96 -8.00 4.25
N PRO A 42 -45.97 -7.54 3.50
CA PRO A 42 -46.69 -8.51 2.66
C PRO A 42 -47.11 -7.99 1.26
N GLU A 43 -47.86 -8.83 0.56
CA GLU A 43 -48.31 -8.77 -0.85
C GLU A 43 -49.37 -7.67 -1.15
N LYS A 44 -49.95 -7.46 -2.35
CA LYS A 44 -50.06 -8.13 -3.69
C LYS A 44 -50.56 -7.04 -4.70
N LYS A 45 -50.95 -7.16 -5.99
CA LYS A 45 -51.17 -8.20 -7.02
C LYS A 45 -51.34 -7.49 -8.39
N LEU A 46 -50.81 -8.01 -9.52
CA LEU A 46 -51.54 -8.35 -10.78
C LEU A 46 -50.65 -8.46 -12.04
N THR A 47 -51.02 -9.42 -12.90
CA THR A 47 -50.50 -9.83 -14.22
C THR A 47 -51.51 -9.37 -15.34
N PRO A 48 -51.28 -9.50 -16.69
CA PRO A 48 -50.49 -10.54 -17.38
C PRO A 48 -49.73 -10.19 -18.70
N THR A 49 -48.97 -11.20 -19.17
CA THR A 49 -48.33 -11.34 -20.49
C THR A 49 -49.33 -11.69 -21.62
N PRO A 50 -48.94 -11.60 -22.91
CA PRO A 50 -48.59 -12.85 -23.63
C PRO A 50 -47.42 -12.76 -24.65
N GLU A 51 -46.83 -13.91 -24.98
CA GLU A 51 -45.97 -14.17 -26.17
C GLU A 51 -46.81 -14.84 -27.30
N PRO A 52 -46.27 -15.55 -28.34
CA PRO A 52 -44.92 -15.59 -28.96
C PRO A 52 -44.97 -15.53 -30.53
N VAL A 53 -43.82 -15.72 -31.23
CA VAL A 53 -43.68 -16.47 -32.51
C VAL A 53 -42.19 -16.71 -32.85
N LYS A 54 -41.85 -17.70 -33.72
CA LYS A 54 -40.50 -18.28 -33.94
C LYS A 54 -40.06 -18.31 -35.43
N LYS A 55 -38.74 -18.51 -35.70
CA LYS A 55 -38.09 -19.51 -36.62
C LYS A 55 -36.56 -19.28 -36.70
N GLU A 56 -35.66 -20.26 -36.46
CA GLU A 56 -35.18 -21.41 -37.29
C GLU A 56 -34.28 -21.00 -38.48
N SER A 57 -33.15 -21.65 -38.85
CA SER A 57 -32.37 -22.84 -38.37
C SER A 57 -30.90 -22.74 -38.92
N SER A 58 -29.93 -23.69 -38.96
CA SER A 58 -29.82 -25.17 -38.84
C SER A 58 -28.35 -25.63 -38.54
N VAL A 59 -28.05 -26.95 -38.53
CA VAL A 59 -26.78 -27.68 -38.21
C VAL A 59 -26.87 -29.15 -38.75
N PRO A 60 -26.00 -30.16 -38.48
CA PRO A 60 -24.65 -30.22 -37.89
C PRO A 60 -23.56 -30.64 -38.95
N PRO A 61 -22.96 -31.85 -39.12
CA PRO A 61 -23.01 -33.18 -38.44
C PRO A 61 -21.67 -33.67 -37.79
N GLU A 62 -21.61 -34.92 -37.32
CA GLU A 62 -20.41 -35.67 -36.83
C GLU A 62 -20.20 -37.01 -37.61
N PRO A 63 -19.32 -37.96 -37.19
CA PRO A 63 -19.81 -39.06 -36.32
C PRO A 63 -18.82 -39.64 -35.27
N SER A 64 -19.29 -40.66 -34.52
CA SER A 64 -18.80 -41.18 -33.22
C SER A 64 -18.16 -42.58 -33.21
N ALA A 65 -17.51 -43.00 -32.10
CA ALA A 65 -17.34 -44.41 -31.68
C ALA A 65 -17.05 -44.57 -30.15
N PHE A 66 -17.27 -45.77 -29.56
CA PHE A 66 -17.14 -46.03 -28.10
C PHE A 66 -16.82 -47.53 -27.79
N ILE A 67 -16.00 -47.81 -26.75
CA ILE A 67 -15.70 -49.12 -26.07
C ILE A 67 -15.13 -50.30 -26.93
N PRO A 68 -14.53 -51.41 -26.38
CA PRO A 68 -14.52 -51.92 -24.99
C PRO A 68 -13.15 -52.35 -24.37
N THR A 69 -13.23 -52.94 -23.17
CA THR A 69 -12.14 -53.23 -22.19
C THR A 69 -11.51 -54.63 -22.30
N ALA A 70 -10.24 -54.78 -21.85
CA ALA A 70 -9.58 -56.05 -21.51
C ALA A 70 -8.63 -55.88 -20.28
N PRO A 71 -8.25 -56.95 -19.54
CA PRO A 71 -7.77 -56.82 -18.15
C PRO A 71 -6.24 -56.73 -17.98
N ILE A 72 -5.81 -56.21 -16.82
CA ILE A 72 -4.44 -56.32 -16.28
C ILE A 72 -4.47 -57.16 -14.99
N LEU A 73 -3.39 -57.93 -14.76
CA LEU A 73 -3.30 -58.99 -13.77
C LEU A 73 -3.13 -58.46 -12.33
N THR A 74 -3.69 -59.22 -11.37
CA THR A 74 -3.44 -59.04 -9.94
C THR A 74 -2.11 -59.64 -9.50
N ASN A 75 -1.36 -58.93 -8.65
CA ASN A 75 -0.53 -59.57 -7.63
C ASN A 75 -0.28 -58.59 -6.47
N PRO A 76 -0.44 -58.99 -5.18
CA PRO A 76 -0.31 -58.08 -4.05
C PRO A 76 1.06 -58.16 -3.37
N SER A 77 1.53 -57.07 -2.77
CA SER A 77 2.09 -57.09 -1.40
C SER A 77 2.50 -55.71 -0.87
N LYS A 78 2.42 -55.62 0.46
CA LYS A 78 3.03 -54.64 1.38
C LYS A 78 2.33 -53.26 1.53
N PRO A 79 1.71 -52.97 2.69
CA PRO A 79 1.29 -51.62 3.04
C PRO A 79 2.50 -50.82 3.53
N GLU A 80 2.74 -49.66 2.91
CA GLU A 80 3.58 -48.63 3.51
C GLU A 80 2.68 -47.62 4.21
N THR A 81 2.98 -47.34 5.48
CA THR A 81 2.19 -46.42 6.31
C THR A 81 2.37 -45.00 5.79
N VAL A 82 1.36 -44.48 5.10
CA VAL A 82 1.22 -43.04 4.90
C VAL A 82 1.19 -42.40 6.28
N LYS A 83 2.18 -41.56 6.58
CA LYS A 83 2.06 -40.61 7.67
C LYS A 83 1.15 -39.51 7.16
N GLU A 84 0.03 -39.31 7.82
CA GLU A 84 -0.73 -38.07 7.71
C GLU A 84 0.18 -36.99 8.29
N GLU A 85 0.74 -36.14 7.42
CA GLU A 85 1.37 -34.90 7.85
C GLU A 85 0.24 -34.00 8.35
N GLU A 86 0.26 -33.69 9.65
CA GLU A 86 -0.71 -32.77 10.26
C GLU A 86 -0.55 -31.42 9.56
N ILE A 87 -1.52 -31.08 8.70
CA ILE A 87 -1.63 -29.76 8.10
C ILE A 87 -2.00 -28.82 9.24
N GLU A 88 -0.99 -28.20 9.85
CA GLU A 88 -1.12 -27.02 10.69
C GLU A 88 -2.14 -26.09 10.03
N PRO A 89 -3.23 -25.70 10.71
CA PRO A 89 -4.29 -24.94 10.08
C PRO A 89 -3.74 -23.58 9.66
N ASP A 90 -3.57 -23.39 8.36
CA ASP A 90 -3.10 -22.14 7.76
C ASP A 90 -4.03 -21.03 8.27
N SER A 91 -3.50 -20.19 9.15
CA SER A 91 -4.31 -19.20 9.83
C SER A 91 -4.66 -18.14 8.80
N GLU A 92 -5.92 -18.13 8.35
CA GLU A 92 -6.54 -17.16 7.44
C GLU A 92 -6.58 -15.75 8.06
N GLN A 93 -5.40 -15.21 8.38
CA GLN A 93 -5.15 -13.89 8.91
C GLN A 93 -4.92 -12.98 7.71
N ASP A 94 -6.02 -12.43 7.18
CA ASP A 94 -6.06 -11.54 6.00
C ASP A 94 -4.86 -10.58 5.97
N ASP A 95 -4.11 -10.64 4.87
CA ASP A 95 -2.92 -9.80 4.63
C ASP A 95 -3.33 -8.31 4.76
N PRO A 96 -2.68 -7.50 5.62
CA PRO A 96 -3.11 -6.13 5.87
C PRO A 96 -3.24 -5.31 4.58
N THR A 97 -4.33 -4.55 4.45
CA THR A 97 -4.66 -3.81 3.22
C THR A 97 -4.51 -2.28 3.41
N GLY A 98 -4.62 -1.53 2.31
CA GLY A 98 -4.57 -0.07 2.33
C GLY A 98 -3.30 0.51 2.97
N LEU A 99 -3.47 1.43 3.92
CA LEU A 99 -2.38 2.09 4.63
C LEU A 99 -1.64 1.15 5.61
N GLU A 100 -2.34 0.16 6.17
CA GLU A 100 -1.72 -0.84 7.06
C GLU A 100 -0.84 -1.80 6.24
N GLY A 101 -1.36 -2.27 5.11
CA GLY A 101 -0.60 -3.04 4.12
C GLY A 101 0.63 -2.33 3.58
N ALA A 102 0.51 -1.03 3.28
CA ALA A 102 1.64 -0.23 2.83
C ALA A 102 2.76 -0.14 3.89
N ALA A 103 2.40 -0.01 5.17
CA ALA A 103 3.37 -0.04 6.27
C ALA A 103 3.98 -1.44 6.44
N PHE A 104 3.15 -2.48 6.44
CA PHE A 104 3.55 -3.89 6.58
C PHE A 104 4.52 -4.36 5.50
N GLN A 105 4.21 -4.15 4.21
CA GLN A 105 5.10 -4.46 3.09
C GLN A 105 6.43 -3.68 3.15
N SER A 106 6.40 -2.47 3.73
CA SER A 106 7.59 -1.64 3.98
C SER A 106 8.39 -2.07 5.21
N ARG A 107 7.92 -3.08 5.98
CA ARG A 107 8.46 -3.56 7.26
C ARG A 107 8.50 -2.46 8.33
N LEU A 108 7.46 -1.61 8.35
CA LEU A 108 7.27 -0.54 9.32
C LEU A 108 5.98 -0.78 10.13
N PRO A 109 5.96 -0.50 11.44
CA PRO A 109 4.74 -0.63 12.24
C PRO A 109 3.78 0.52 11.91
N PHE A 110 2.54 0.19 11.51
CA PHE A 110 1.54 1.16 11.05
C PHE A 110 1.24 2.30 12.04
N ASP A 111 1.19 1.96 13.34
CA ASP A 111 0.63 2.71 14.47
C ASP A 111 1.65 3.53 15.28
N LYS A 112 2.96 3.38 15.01
CA LYS A 112 4.03 3.95 15.84
C LYS A 112 5.30 4.29 15.06
N LEU A 113 6.16 5.10 15.67
CA LEU A 113 7.49 5.41 15.15
C LEU A 113 8.46 4.26 15.43
N THR A 114 9.34 3.99 14.46
CA THR A 114 10.62 3.31 14.70
C THR A 114 11.62 4.26 15.37
N ALA A 115 12.69 3.71 15.96
CA ALA A 115 13.78 4.50 16.52
C ALA A 115 14.44 5.44 15.47
N THR A 116 14.52 5.02 14.21
CA THR A 116 15.09 5.80 13.10
C THR A 116 14.23 7.02 12.77
N GLU A 117 12.89 6.85 12.76
CA GLU A 117 11.96 7.98 12.57
C GLU A 117 11.98 8.91 13.78
N ALA A 118 11.97 8.38 15.00
CA ALA A 118 12.02 9.20 16.22
C ALA A 118 13.31 10.04 16.33
N ALA A 119 14.44 9.52 15.82
CA ALA A 119 15.71 10.25 15.72
C ALA A 119 15.71 11.32 14.61
N ALA A 120 15.00 11.08 13.50
CA ALA A 120 14.91 12.02 12.37
C ALA A 120 13.84 13.11 12.57
N PHE A 121 12.80 12.83 13.36
CA PHE A 121 11.66 13.71 13.64
C PHE A 121 11.45 13.88 15.16
N PRO A 122 12.43 14.43 15.91
CA PRO A 122 12.30 14.62 17.35
C PRO A 122 11.14 15.57 17.72
N ASP A 123 10.75 16.47 16.82
CA ASP A 123 9.59 17.36 16.95
C ASP A 123 8.25 16.62 16.86
N VAL A 124 8.19 15.49 16.15
CA VAL A 124 7.03 14.59 16.12
C VAL A 124 7.06 13.65 17.33
N ALA A 125 8.22 13.05 17.61
CA ALA A 125 8.38 12.07 18.68
C ALA A 125 8.20 12.64 20.10
N GLN A 126 8.44 13.94 20.28
CA GLN A 126 8.20 14.68 21.53
C GLN A 126 6.94 15.58 21.44
N GLY A 127 6.20 15.51 20.34
CA GLY A 127 5.02 16.33 20.07
C GLY A 127 3.72 15.75 20.66
N PRO A 128 2.59 16.46 20.51
CA PRO A 128 1.28 15.94 20.87
C PRO A 128 0.92 14.66 20.10
N PRO A 129 0.09 13.75 20.66
CA PRO A 129 -0.35 12.52 19.98
C PRO A 129 -1.01 12.75 18.61
N GLN A 130 -1.62 13.93 18.38
CA GLN A 130 -2.19 14.27 17.09
C GLN A 130 -1.13 14.53 16.00
N THR A 131 0.02 15.14 16.36
CA THR A 131 1.15 15.32 15.44
C THR A 131 1.74 13.96 15.04
N LEU A 132 1.79 13.00 15.98
CA LEU A 132 2.16 11.62 15.69
C LEU A 132 1.19 10.95 14.71
N LYS A 133 -0.14 11.03 14.94
CA LYS A 133 -1.16 10.49 14.00
C LYS A 133 -0.99 11.06 12.59
N VAL A 134 -0.82 12.39 12.48
CA VAL A 134 -0.63 13.08 11.19
C VAL A 134 0.65 12.60 10.47
N PHE A 135 1.78 12.49 11.18
CA PHE A 135 3.02 11.95 10.62
C PHE A 135 2.84 10.51 10.10
N LEU A 136 2.21 9.64 10.90
CA LEU A 136 2.02 8.23 10.54
C LEU A 136 1.13 8.09 9.31
N HIS A 137 0.03 8.83 9.23
CA HIS A 137 -0.83 8.84 8.05
C HIS A 137 -0.05 9.30 6.80
N ILE A 138 0.65 10.43 6.86
CA ILE A 138 1.45 10.95 5.74
C ILE A 138 2.48 9.92 5.28
N ARG A 139 3.19 9.28 6.22
CA ARG A 139 4.16 8.22 5.93
C ARG A 139 3.50 7.05 5.22
N ASN A 140 2.44 6.49 5.80
CA ASN A 140 1.77 5.30 5.29
C ASN A 140 1.17 5.56 3.90
N ARG A 141 0.63 6.77 3.66
CA ARG A 141 0.11 7.19 2.35
C ARG A 141 1.21 7.35 1.31
N LEU A 142 2.36 7.93 1.66
CA LEU A 142 3.51 8.03 0.76
C LEU A 142 4.12 6.66 0.40
N LEU A 143 4.12 5.70 1.33
CA LEU A 143 4.49 4.31 1.05
C LEU A 143 3.49 3.67 0.08
N GLN A 144 2.20 3.84 0.33
CA GLN A 144 1.13 3.29 -0.51
C GLN A 144 1.23 3.79 -1.96
N LEU A 145 1.36 5.12 -2.16
CA LEU A 145 1.49 5.74 -3.48
C LEU A 145 2.73 5.26 -4.27
N TRP A 146 3.78 4.82 -3.57
CA TRP A 146 4.95 4.18 -4.20
C TRP A 146 4.67 2.71 -4.56
N LEU A 147 4.03 1.94 -3.67
CA LEU A 147 3.69 0.54 -3.90
C LEU A 147 2.61 0.35 -4.97
N GLU A 148 1.71 1.33 -5.15
CA GLU A 148 0.73 1.39 -6.24
C GLU A 148 1.39 1.56 -7.64
N ASN A 149 2.56 2.21 -7.73
CA ASN A 149 3.27 2.40 -9.00
C ASN A 149 4.81 2.49 -8.85
N PRO A 150 5.50 1.40 -8.45
CA PRO A 150 6.95 1.40 -8.23
C PRO A 150 7.75 1.46 -9.54
N LYS A 151 7.07 1.57 -10.70
CA LYS A 151 7.68 1.71 -12.03
C LYS A 151 7.98 3.16 -12.39
N GLN A 152 7.54 4.14 -11.59
CA GLN A 152 7.79 5.57 -11.83
C GLN A 152 8.18 6.29 -10.53
N GLN A 153 9.08 7.28 -10.63
CA GLN A 153 9.50 8.07 -9.47
C GLN A 153 8.32 8.81 -8.82
N LEU A 154 8.07 8.57 -7.54
CA LEU A 154 7.15 9.35 -6.72
C LEU A 154 7.83 10.68 -6.33
N LEU A 155 7.38 11.79 -6.90
CA LEU A 155 7.86 13.12 -6.54
C LEU A 155 7.01 13.76 -5.44
N PHE A 156 7.62 14.56 -4.58
CA PHE A 156 6.90 15.37 -3.58
C PHE A 156 5.80 16.23 -4.24
N GLU A 157 6.09 16.87 -5.37
CA GLU A 157 5.16 17.73 -6.09
C GLU A 157 3.97 16.98 -6.69
N SER A 158 4.12 15.69 -6.98
CA SER A 158 3.02 14.81 -7.41
C SER A 158 2.29 14.15 -6.25
N ALA A 159 2.94 13.99 -5.08
CA ALA A 159 2.39 13.30 -3.93
C ALA A 159 1.53 14.23 -3.04
N LEU A 160 2.00 15.45 -2.79
CA LEU A 160 1.30 16.42 -1.93
C LEU A 160 -0.19 16.66 -2.30
N PRO A 161 -0.60 16.81 -3.58
CA PRO A 161 -2.01 16.99 -3.92
C PRO A 161 -2.84 15.69 -3.91
N VAL A 162 -2.19 14.53 -3.76
CA VAL A 162 -2.87 13.22 -3.66
C VAL A 162 -3.02 12.76 -2.22
N VAL A 163 -2.15 13.22 -1.31
CA VAL A 163 -2.39 13.13 0.14
C VAL A 163 -3.66 13.91 0.47
N GLU A 164 -4.53 13.28 1.25
CA GLU A 164 -5.86 13.76 1.58
C GLU A 164 -5.81 14.91 2.61
N PRO A 165 -6.76 15.87 2.59
CA PRO A 165 -6.99 16.76 3.74
C PRO A 165 -7.39 15.94 4.98
N PRO A 166 -6.98 16.32 6.21
CA PRO A 166 -6.16 17.48 6.57
C PRO A 166 -4.65 17.28 6.34
N TYR A 167 -4.20 16.07 6.02
CA TYR A 167 -2.79 15.65 6.09
C TYR A 167 -1.88 16.36 5.08
N ASN A 168 -2.44 16.92 4.00
CA ASN A 168 -1.72 17.76 3.03
C ASN A 168 -1.53 19.23 3.45
N SER A 169 -2.07 19.67 4.60
CA SER A 169 -1.99 21.06 5.05
C SER A 169 -0.57 21.51 5.44
N ASP A 170 0.20 20.64 6.12
CA ASP A 170 1.62 20.88 6.42
C ASP A 170 2.51 20.32 5.31
N GLY A 171 2.53 21.02 4.17
CA GLY A 171 3.43 20.72 3.05
C GLY A 171 4.91 20.56 3.45
N PRO A 172 5.48 21.40 4.34
CA PRO A 172 6.82 21.20 4.91
C PRO A 172 7.00 19.86 5.63
N LEU A 173 6.03 19.40 6.44
CA LEU A 173 6.06 18.06 7.05
C LEU A 173 6.03 16.97 5.98
N VAL A 174 5.10 17.02 5.02
CA VAL A 174 5.02 16.05 3.91
C VAL A 174 6.34 15.98 3.14
N MET A 175 6.98 17.13 2.88
CA MET A 175 8.29 17.19 2.20
C MET A 175 9.41 16.55 3.03
N ARG A 176 9.42 16.73 4.35
CA ARG A 176 10.38 16.05 5.24
C ARG A 176 10.16 14.52 5.23
N VAL A 177 8.92 14.06 5.33
CA VAL A 177 8.59 12.62 5.32
C VAL A 177 8.97 11.99 3.98
N HIS A 178 8.61 12.60 2.85
CA HIS A 178 9.03 12.15 1.52
C HIS A 178 10.56 12.05 1.40
N SER A 179 11.28 13.11 1.81
CA SER A 179 12.74 13.14 1.80
C SER A 179 13.38 12.05 2.68
N PHE A 180 12.77 11.75 3.83
CA PHE A 180 13.21 10.67 4.72
C PHE A 180 13.01 9.29 4.09
N LEU A 181 11.85 9.04 3.49
CA LEU A 181 11.53 7.75 2.85
C LEU A 181 12.42 7.49 1.62
N GLU A 182 12.66 8.51 0.78
CA GLU A 182 13.58 8.41 -0.37
C GLU A 182 15.04 8.20 0.09
N ARG A 183 15.47 8.88 1.16
CA ARG A 183 16.83 8.72 1.71
C ARG A 183 17.10 7.32 2.26
N HIS A 184 16.13 6.70 2.92
CA HIS A 184 16.29 5.38 3.52
C HIS A 184 15.88 4.22 2.57
N GLY A 185 15.44 4.52 1.36
CA GLY A 185 15.09 3.51 0.35
C GLY A 185 13.76 2.80 0.60
N PHE A 186 12.81 3.46 1.28
CA PHE A 186 11.43 2.96 1.42
C PHE A 186 10.57 3.30 0.20
N ILE A 187 10.87 4.41 -0.48
CA ILE A 187 10.29 4.80 -1.79
C ILE A 187 11.43 5.11 -2.77
N ASN A 188 11.13 5.18 -4.07
CA ASN A 188 12.10 5.52 -5.12
C ASN A 188 13.39 4.67 -5.02
N PHE A 189 13.23 3.35 -4.94
CA PHE A 189 14.33 2.39 -4.92
C PHE A 189 14.25 1.40 -6.09
N GLY A 190 15.37 0.77 -6.45
CA GLY A 190 15.42 -0.17 -7.56
C GLY A 190 15.25 0.49 -8.94
N VAL A 191 14.62 -0.22 -9.88
CA VAL A 191 14.53 0.15 -11.29
C VAL A 191 13.18 0.79 -11.62
N PHE A 192 13.16 2.11 -11.81
CA PHE A 192 11.97 2.90 -12.14
C PHE A 192 12.26 4.04 -13.13
N LYS A 193 11.22 4.50 -13.81
CA LYS A 193 11.28 5.70 -14.68
C LYS A 193 11.50 6.94 -13.82
N ARG A 194 12.72 7.48 -13.89
CA ARG A 194 13.10 8.76 -13.27
C ARG A 194 12.39 9.93 -13.95
N LEU A 195 11.88 10.87 -13.14
CA LEU A 195 11.20 12.08 -13.62
C LEU A 195 12.05 13.34 -13.43
N LYS A 196 12.77 13.47 -12.31
CA LYS A 196 13.72 14.57 -12.09
C LYS A 196 15.12 14.18 -12.58
N ILE A 197 15.70 15.03 -13.43
CA ILE A 197 17.07 14.88 -13.93
C ILE A 197 18.05 14.92 -12.75
N VAL A 198 18.99 13.96 -12.70
CA VAL A 198 20.05 13.92 -11.67
C VAL A 198 21.00 15.11 -11.87
N PRO A 199 21.40 15.86 -10.82
CA PRO A 199 22.32 16.99 -10.95
C PRO A 199 23.63 16.61 -11.66
N ALA A 200 24.02 17.39 -12.67
CA ALA A 200 25.23 17.14 -13.45
C ALA A 200 26.53 17.30 -12.63
N LYS A 201 26.51 18.13 -11.58
CA LYS A 201 27.62 18.26 -10.62
C LYS A 201 27.51 17.17 -9.57
N LYS A 202 28.38 16.17 -9.65
CA LYS A 202 28.48 15.09 -8.66
C LYS A 202 29.38 15.53 -7.50
N PRO A 203 28.90 15.65 -6.25
CA PRO A 203 29.65 16.27 -5.16
C PRO A 203 30.61 15.32 -4.43
N CYS A 204 30.47 14.01 -4.64
CA CYS A 204 31.24 12.96 -3.98
C CYS A 204 31.43 11.78 -4.94
N LYS A 205 32.51 11.01 -4.76
CA LYS A 205 32.81 9.78 -5.50
C LYS A 205 32.86 8.60 -4.53
N VAL A 206 32.08 7.56 -4.84
CA VAL A 206 31.93 6.32 -4.07
C VAL A 206 32.50 5.16 -4.89
N ILE A 207 33.27 4.29 -4.24
CA ILE A 207 33.68 3.00 -4.80
C ILE A 207 32.93 1.91 -4.05
N VAL A 208 32.25 1.03 -4.79
CA VAL A 208 31.56 -0.15 -4.27
C VAL A 208 32.35 -1.38 -4.70
N ILE A 209 32.68 -2.25 -3.75
CA ILE A 209 33.39 -3.51 -4.01
C ILE A 209 32.36 -4.65 -3.93
N GLY A 210 32.26 -5.42 -5.01
CA GLY A 210 31.21 -6.42 -5.25
C GLY A 210 30.03 -5.87 -6.06
N ALA A 211 29.72 -6.52 -7.17
CA ALA A 211 28.54 -6.29 -8.02
C ALA A 211 27.41 -7.30 -7.73
N GLY A 212 27.39 -7.90 -6.53
CA GLY A 212 26.23 -8.64 -6.01
C GLY A 212 25.06 -7.70 -5.69
N ILE A 213 23.88 -8.28 -5.41
CA ILE A 213 22.61 -7.53 -5.20
C ILE A 213 22.76 -6.35 -4.24
N ALA A 214 23.41 -6.55 -3.08
CA ALA A 214 23.63 -5.50 -2.10
C ALA A 214 24.51 -4.35 -2.64
N GLY A 215 25.57 -4.67 -3.38
CA GLY A 215 26.47 -3.70 -3.99
C GLY A 215 25.79 -2.91 -5.10
N LEU A 216 25.04 -3.59 -5.98
CA LEU A 216 24.27 -2.93 -7.05
C LEU A 216 23.15 -2.05 -6.50
N ALA A 217 22.40 -2.49 -5.48
CA ALA A 217 21.35 -1.69 -4.85
C ALA A 217 21.93 -0.43 -4.18
N ALA A 218 23.05 -0.57 -3.44
CA ALA A 218 23.74 0.57 -2.84
C ALA A 218 24.30 1.53 -3.91
N ALA A 219 24.96 1.00 -4.94
CA ALA A 219 25.50 1.79 -6.05
C ALA A 219 24.39 2.57 -6.77
N GLN A 220 23.24 1.94 -7.01
CA GLN A 220 22.08 2.55 -7.63
C GLN A 220 21.54 3.70 -6.78
N GLN A 221 21.28 3.51 -5.48
CA GLN A 221 20.79 4.61 -4.63
C GLN A 221 21.79 5.78 -4.53
N MET A 222 23.10 5.50 -4.42
CA MET A 222 24.11 6.57 -4.37
C MET A 222 24.19 7.37 -5.69
N GLN A 223 24.06 6.69 -6.84
CA GLN A 223 23.95 7.37 -8.14
C GLN A 223 22.66 8.19 -8.25
N GLN A 224 21.54 7.71 -7.71
CA GLN A 224 20.26 8.44 -7.67
C GLN A 224 20.32 9.70 -6.80
N PHE A 225 21.10 9.67 -5.70
CA PHE A 225 21.42 10.85 -4.88
C PHE A 225 22.44 11.80 -5.53
N GLY A 226 22.86 11.54 -6.79
CA GLY A 226 23.74 12.41 -7.56
C GLY A 226 25.24 12.19 -7.32
N MET A 227 25.64 11.10 -6.66
CA MET A 227 27.06 10.79 -6.47
C MET A 227 27.68 10.20 -7.74
N GLU A 228 28.99 10.31 -7.87
CA GLU A 228 29.74 9.47 -8.81
C GLU A 228 29.96 8.11 -8.16
N VAL A 229 29.64 7.03 -8.86
CA VAL A 229 29.77 5.68 -8.33
C VAL A 229 30.56 4.82 -9.31
N VAL A 230 31.53 4.07 -8.79
CA VAL A 230 32.29 3.05 -9.51
C VAL A 230 32.09 1.73 -8.79
N VAL A 231 31.74 0.67 -9.52
CA VAL A 231 31.61 -0.69 -8.97
C VAL A 231 32.81 -1.51 -9.45
N LEU A 232 33.43 -2.26 -8.53
CA LEU A 232 34.55 -3.16 -8.78
C LEU A 232 34.12 -4.59 -8.42
N GLU A 233 34.24 -5.53 -9.35
CA GLU A 233 33.93 -6.95 -9.17
C GLU A 233 35.12 -7.80 -9.64
N ALA A 234 35.26 -9.01 -9.11
CA ALA A 234 36.41 -9.90 -9.33
C ALA A 234 36.06 -11.20 -10.08
N ARG A 235 34.78 -11.40 -10.42
CA ARG A 235 34.24 -12.54 -11.17
C ARG A 235 34.48 -12.44 -12.67
#